data_AF-A0A7K6AG10-F1
#
_entry.id   AF-A0A7K6AG10-F1
#
_cell.length_a   1.000
_cell.length_b   1.000
_cell.length_c   1.000
_cell.angle_alpha   90.00
_cell.angle_beta   90.00
_cell.angle_gamma   90.00
#
_symmetry.space_group_name_H-M   'P 1'
#
loop_
_entity.id
_entity.type
_entity.pdbx_description
1 polymer ?
#
loop_
_entity_poly.entity_id
_entity_poly.type
_entity_poly.pdbx_seq_one_letter_code
_entity_poly.pdbx_strand_id
1 'polypeptide(L)'
;ENVTVTEDFSAAEDAYQMEAEVCIVFSDFGKMQNVCSLLTEKLGTSVTISPPHFYHTAEAMDALRRQVCVAAVGNTRRKAQEVCRLFGQALGKPLLIKEEDTREWGGHTDSQLSSSPDSLTLQERIQTATAHAWCRVFAVFEIKGKDNRSSKLL
;
A
#
# COMPACT_ATOMS: atom_id res chain seq x y z
N GLU A 1 3.82 14.50 -10.53
CA GLU A 1 2.78 15.14 -9.71
C GLU A 1 1.67 15.54 -10.67
N ASN A 2 0.43 15.18 -10.37
CA ASN A 2 -0.71 15.51 -11.23
C ASN A 2 -1.40 16.73 -10.62
N VAL A 3 -1.60 17.78 -11.42
CA VAL A 3 -2.24 19.03 -11.00
C VAL A 3 -3.51 19.22 -11.82
N THR A 4 -4.63 19.47 -11.15
CA THR A 4 -5.89 19.85 -11.76
C THR A 4 -6.27 21.23 -11.26
N VAL A 5 -6.70 22.11 -12.16
CA VAL A 5 -7.11 23.48 -11.84
C VAL A 5 -8.52 23.69 -12.36
N THR A 6 -9.41 24.16 -11.49
CA THR A 6 -10.79 24.56 -11.81
C THR A 6 -10.92 26.04 -11.48
N GLU A 7 -11.49 26.84 -12.38
CA GLU A 7 -11.67 28.28 -12.18
C GLU A 7 -13.15 28.64 -12.34
N ASP A 8 -13.68 29.37 -11.37
CA ASP A 8 -15.07 29.82 -11.34
C ASP A 8 -15.15 31.34 -11.21
N PHE A 9 -15.97 31.96 -12.06
CA PHE A 9 -16.20 33.40 -12.07
C PHE A 9 -17.64 33.71 -11.69
N SER A 10 -17.84 34.60 -10.72
CA SER A 10 -19.17 35.06 -10.32
C SER A 10 -19.23 36.60 -10.27
N ALA A 11 -20.38 37.15 -10.65
CA ALA A 11 -20.66 38.58 -10.50
C ALA A 11 -21.17 38.84 -9.08
N ALA A 12 -20.48 39.71 -8.34
CA ALA A 12 -20.90 40.26 -7.07
C ALA A 12 -21.47 41.67 -7.26
N GLU A 13 -22.19 42.21 -6.27
CA GLU A 13 -23.01 43.43 -6.40
C GLU A 13 -22.31 44.61 -7.11
N ASP A 14 -21.01 44.81 -6.88
CA ASP A 14 -20.20 45.87 -7.53
C ASP A 14 -18.85 45.37 -8.10
N ALA A 15 -18.63 44.06 -8.23
CA ALA A 15 -17.34 43.50 -8.64
C ALA A 15 -17.45 42.08 -9.26
N TYR A 16 -16.36 41.58 -9.82
CA TYR A 16 -16.22 40.17 -10.22
C TYR A 16 -15.37 39.42 -9.20
N GLN A 17 -15.83 38.25 -8.77
CA GLN A 17 -15.11 37.33 -7.91
C GLN A 17 -14.62 36.14 -8.75
N MET A 18 -13.36 35.77 -8.57
CA MET A 18 -12.75 34.59 -9.19
C MET A 18 -12.27 33.67 -8.08
N GLU A 19 -12.69 32.41 -8.13
CA GLU A 19 -12.19 31.35 -7.27
C GLU A 19 -11.47 30.30 -8.13
N ALA A 20 -10.31 29.84 -7.65
CA ALA A 20 -9.55 28.80 -8.32
C ALA A 20 -9.28 27.65 -7.34
N GLU A 21 -9.69 26.45 -7.71
CA GLU A 21 -9.39 25.22 -6.98
C GLU A 21 -8.21 24.51 -7.64
N VAL A 22 -7.17 24.22 -6.84
CA VAL A 22 -5.98 23.50 -7.32
C VAL A 22 -5.86 22.19 -6.55
N CYS A 23 -6.10 21.07 -7.24
CA CYS A 23 -5.91 19.74 -6.69
C CYS A 23 -4.56 19.18 -7.13
N ILE A 24 -3.72 18.76 -6.18
CA ILE A 24 -2.40 18.19 -6.46
C ILE A 24 -2.27 16.80 -5.83
N VAL A 25 -1.83 15.83 -6.62
CA VAL A 25 -1.50 14.49 -6.13
C VAL A 25 0.00 14.41 -5.84
N PHE A 26 0.32 14.16 -4.57
CA PHE A 26 1.67 13.92 -4.08
C PHE A 26 1.89 12.45 -3.75
N SER A 27 3.05 11.92 -4.14
CA SER A 27 3.54 10.62 -3.67
C SER A 27 4.45 10.72 -2.44
N ASP A 28 4.86 11.94 -2.07
CA ASP A 28 5.79 12.24 -0.99
C ASP A 28 5.19 13.26 -0.02
N PHE A 29 5.09 12.89 1.26
CA PHE A 29 4.49 13.73 2.29
C PHE A 29 5.32 14.96 2.62
N GLY A 30 6.66 14.87 2.56
CA GLY A 30 7.54 16.00 2.79
C GLY A 30 7.38 17.05 1.70
N LYS A 31 7.26 16.64 0.44
CA LYS A 31 6.96 17.56 -0.67
C LYS A 31 5.61 18.23 -0.50
N MET A 32 4.56 17.45 -0.18
CA MET A 32 3.24 18.00 0.09
C MET A 32 3.29 19.05 1.21
N GLN A 33 3.92 18.74 2.35
CA GLN A 33 4.05 19.69 3.47
C GLN A 33 4.82 20.96 3.09
N ASN A 34 5.92 20.82 2.35
CA ASN A 34 6.71 21.96 1.89
C ASN A 34 5.90 22.87 0.95
N VAL A 35 5.13 22.28 0.02
CA VAL A 35 4.26 23.06 -0.87
C VAL A 35 3.14 23.75 -0.09
N CYS A 36 2.46 23.06 0.83
CA CYS A 36 1.44 23.67 1.68
C CYS A 36 2.00 24.84 2.51
N SER A 37 3.19 24.67 3.10
CA SER A 37 3.85 25.74 3.85
C SER A 37 4.20 26.92 2.95
N LEU A 38 4.74 26.67 1.76
CA LEU A 38 5.10 27.72 0.81
C LEU A 38 3.87 28.51 0.36
N LEU A 39 2.78 27.83 0.02
CA LEU A 39 1.53 28.49 -0.40
C LEU A 39 0.95 29.35 0.74
N THR A 40 0.94 28.82 1.96
CA THR A 40 0.49 29.58 3.14
C THR A 40 1.37 30.81 3.39
N GLU A 41 2.70 30.67 3.25
CA GLU A 41 3.64 31.78 3.45
C GLU A 41 3.49 32.87 2.37
N LYS A 42 3.31 32.48 1.10
CA LYS A 42 3.29 33.43 -0.02
C LYS A 42 1.92 34.05 -0.28
N LEU A 43 0.84 33.32 -0.05
CA LEU A 43 -0.53 33.75 -0.38
C LEU A 43 -1.36 34.14 0.86
N GLY A 44 -0.89 33.78 2.05
CA GLY A 44 -1.52 34.15 3.32
C GLY A 44 -2.99 33.72 3.38
N THR A 45 -3.88 34.67 3.69
CA THR A 45 -5.33 34.44 3.79
C THR A 45 -6.04 34.29 2.45
N SER A 46 -5.33 34.46 1.33
CA SER A 46 -5.91 34.35 -0.02
C SER A 46 -5.98 32.91 -0.51
N VAL A 47 -5.47 31.95 0.28
CA VAL A 47 -5.52 30.51 0.00
C VAL A 47 -6.15 29.77 1.16
N THR A 48 -7.04 28.83 0.85
CA THR A 48 -7.57 27.86 1.81
C THR A 48 -7.01 26.50 1.45
N ILE A 49 -6.30 25.86 2.38
CA ILE A 49 -5.73 24.52 2.18
C ILE A 49 -6.61 23.51 2.91
N SER A 50 -7.27 22.63 2.16
CA SER A 50 -8.03 21.53 2.73
C SER A 50 -7.11 20.44 3.31
N PRO A 51 -7.57 19.67 4.31
CA PRO A 51 -6.85 18.50 4.78
C PRO A 51 -6.55 17.50 3.65
N PRO A 52 -5.41 16.80 3.66
CA PRO A 52 -5.05 15.86 2.61
C PRO A 52 -6.00 14.66 2.57
N HIS A 53 -6.28 14.20 1.36
CA HIS A 53 -6.99 12.95 1.09
C HIS A 53 -5.97 11.86 0.71
N PHE A 54 -5.98 10.76 1.46
CA PHE A 54 -5.08 9.64 1.24
C PHE A 54 -5.81 8.51 0.51
N TYR A 55 -5.18 7.94 -0.50
CA TYR A 55 -5.73 6.83 -1.25
C TYR A 55 -4.62 5.95 -1.83
N HIS A 56 -4.98 4.73 -2.21
CA HIS A 56 -4.10 3.81 -2.93
C HIS A 56 -4.57 3.68 -4.36
N THR A 57 -3.64 3.63 -5.30
CA THR A 57 -4.00 3.29 -6.68
C THR A 57 -4.23 1.79 -6.81
N ALA A 58 -4.96 1.38 -7.85
CA ALA A 58 -5.19 -0.03 -8.13
C ALA A 58 -3.88 -0.80 -8.32
N GLU A 59 -2.88 -0.16 -8.94
CA GLU A 59 -1.54 -0.72 -9.16
C GLU A 59 -0.78 -0.94 -7.84
N ALA A 60 -0.89 -0.01 -6.89
CA ALA A 60 -0.26 -0.15 -5.58
C ALA A 60 -0.87 -1.31 -4.78
N MET A 61 -2.21 -1.43 -4.78
CA MET A 61 -2.91 -2.54 -4.14
C MET A 61 -2.56 -3.89 -4.79
N ASP A 62 -2.46 -3.91 -6.11
CA ASP A 62 -2.10 -5.10 -6.86
C ASP A 62 -0.63 -5.51 -6.68
N ALA A 63 0.27 -4.54 -6.52
CA ALA A 63 1.65 -4.81 -6.12
C ALA A 63 1.71 -5.42 -4.71
N LEU A 64 0.93 -4.89 -3.76
CA LEU A 64 0.83 -5.41 -2.39
C LEU A 64 0.38 -6.88 -2.37
N ARG A 65 -0.68 -7.24 -3.12
CA ARG A 65 -1.14 -8.65 -3.22
C ARG A 65 -0.04 -9.59 -3.65
N ARG A 66 0.65 -9.24 -4.75
CA ARG A 66 1.74 -10.06 -5.29
C ARG A 66 2.86 -10.22 -4.27
N GLN A 67 3.25 -9.13 -3.61
CA GLN A 67 4.30 -9.14 -2.61
C GLN A 67 3.95 -10.09 -1.45
N VAL A 68 2.72 -10.01 -0.94
CA VAL A 68 2.27 -10.87 0.16
C VAL A 68 2.19 -12.34 -0.26
N CYS A 69 1.73 -12.64 -1.48
CA CYS A 69 1.71 -14.01 -2.01
C CYS A 69 3.12 -14.60 -2.15
N VAL A 70 4.06 -13.85 -2.73
CA VAL A 70 5.47 -14.28 -2.85
C VAL A 70 6.09 -14.50 -1.47
N ALA A 71 5.84 -13.60 -0.52
CA ALA A 71 6.30 -13.75 0.86
C ALA A 71 5.71 -15.00 1.53
N ALA A 72 4.42 -15.28 1.32
CA ALA A 72 3.75 -16.47 1.83
C ALA A 72 4.39 -17.76 1.27
N VAL A 73 4.66 -17.83 -0.03
CA VAL A 73 5.36 -18.97 -0.66
C VAL A 73 6.77 -19.12 -0.10
N GLY A 74 7.51 -18.02 0.05
CA GLY A 74 8.84 -18.02 0.65
C GLY A 74 8.84 -18.55 2.08
N ASN A 75 7.86 -18.12 2.89
CA ASN A 75 7.67 -18.59 4.25
C ASN A 75 7.32 -20.08 4.30
N THR A 76 6.43 -20.55 3.42
CA THR A 76 6.06 -21.97 3.33
C THR A 76 7.25 -22.84 2.94
N ARG A 77 8.06 -22.42 1.96
CA ARG A 77 9.30 -23.13 1.60
C ARG A 77 10.29 -23.20 2.76
N ARG A 78 10.47 -22.09 3.50
CA ARG A 78 11.36 -22.05 4.67
C ARG A 78 10.92 -23.02 5.75
N LYS A 79 9.62 -23.00 6.11
CA LYS A 79 9.02 -23.93 7.08
C LYS A 79 9.18 -25.38 6.62
N ALA A 80 8.88 -25.69 5.36
CA ALA A 80 9.03 -27.05 4.82
C ALA A 80 10.49 -27.53 4.87
N GLN A 81 11.46 -26.63 4.62
CA GLN A 81 12.87 -26.95 4.72
C GLN A 81 13.30 -27.27 6.16
N GLU A 82 12.84 -26.49 7.13
CA GLU A 82 13.10 -26.74 8.55
C GLU A 82 12.51 -28.09 8.99
N VAL A 83 11.28 -28.39 8.59
CA VAL A 83 10.65 -29.69 8.85
C VAL A 83 11.44 -30.83 8.22
N CYS A 84 11.86 -30.73 6.95
CA CYS A 84 12.66 -31.78 6.30
C CYS A 84 13.98 -32.06 7.05
N ARG A 85 14.64 -31.01 7.53
CA ARG A 85 15.91 -31.14 8.29
C ARG A 85 15.75 -31.94 9.57
N LEU A 86 14.60 -31.84 10.26
CA LEU A 86 14.30 -32.64 11.46
C LEU A 86 14.32 -34.15 11.18
N PHE A 87 14.00 -34.56 9.94
CA PHE A 87 14.02 -35.95 9.50
C PHE A 87 15.31 -36.35 8.78
N GLY A 88 16.34 -35.49 8.79
CA GLY A 88 17.59 -35.71 8.06
C GLY A 88 17.43 -35.74 6.54
N GLN A 89 16.35 -35.15 6.01
CA GLN A 89 16.04 -35.08 4.59
C GLN A 89 16.29 -33.67 4.05
N ALA A 90 16.43 -33.55 2.73
CA ALA A 90 16.49 -32.27 2.04
C ALA A 90 15.14 -31.93 1.38
N LEU A 91 14.81 -30.64 1.33
CA LEU A 91 13.64 -30.17 0.57
C LEU A 91 13.94 -30.22 -0.94
N GLY A 92 13.12 -30.94 -1.69
CA GLY A 92 13.20 -31.06 -3.14
C GLY A 92 12.48 -29.94 -3.88
N LYS A 93 12.16 -30.17 -5.16
CA LYS A 93 11.45 -29.19 -5.99
C LYS A 93 9.97 -29.09 -5.56
N PRO A 94 9.32 -27.93 -5.78
CA PRO A 94 7.88 -27.82 -5.60
C PRO A 94 7.14 -28.73 -6.59
N LEU A 95 6.09 -29.37 -6.11
CA LEU A 95 5.15 -30.17 -6.90
C LEU A 95 3.85 -29.41 -7.13
N LEU A 96 3.40 -28.67 -6.12
CA LEU A 96 2.18 -27.86 -6.16
C LEU A 96 2.40 -26.60 -5.35
N ILE A 97 1.97 -25.46 -5.87
CA ILE A 97 1.82 -24.21 -5.12
C ILE A 97 0.44 -23.67 -5.49
N LYS A 98 -0.37 -23.39 -4.48
CA LYS A 98 -1.74 -22.90 -4.64
C LYS A 98 -1.97 -21.77 -3.65
N GLU A 99 -2.49 -20.66 -4.13
CA GLU A 99 -3.11 -19.64 -3.29
C GLU A 99 -4.48 -20.15 -2.84
N GLU A 100 -4.70 -20.21 -1.53
CA GLU A 100 -5.94 -20.72 -0.94
C GLU A 100 -6.92 -19.63 -0.54
N ASP A 101 -6.39 -18.55 0.05
CA ASP A 101 -7.19 -17.41 0.50
C ASP A 101 -6.32 -16.16 0.44
N THR A 102 -6.93 -15.05 0.02
CA THR A 102 -6.29 -13.73 -0.01
C THR A 102 -7.30 -12.71 0.47
N ARG A 103 -6.88 -11.88 1.42
CA ARG A 103 -7.71 -10.87 2.06
C ARG A 103 -7.02 -9.54 2.05
N GLU A 104 -7.77 -8.52 1.65
CA GLU A 104 -7.40 -7.11 1.76
C GLU A 104 -8.37 -6.46 2.77
N TRP A 105 -7.84 -5.61 3.64
CA TRP A 105 -8.65 -4.81 4.56
C TRP A 105 -7.96 -3.48 4.85
N GLY A 106 -8.74 -2.50 5.32
CA GLY A 106 -8.26 -1.13 5.43
C GLY A 106 -8.10 -0.46 4.05
N GLY A 107 -7.55 0.74 4.02
CA GLY A 107 -7.34 1.50 2.78
C GLY A 107 -8.64 2.00 2.13
N HIS A 108 -9.75 2.04 2.88
CA HIS A 108 -11.05 2.42 2.35
C HIS A 108 -11.16 3.94 2.22
N THR A 109 -11.46 4.41 1.01
CA THR A 109 -11.84 5.80 0.73
C THR A 109 -13.32 6.09 0.99
N ASP A 110 -14.17 5.05 1.07
CA ASP A 110 -15.64 5.17 1.10
C ASP A 110 -16.30 4.68 2.41
N SER A 111 -15.58 4.72 3.53
CA SER A 111 -16.27 4.67 4.82
C SER A 111 -16.93 6.03 4.99
N GLN A 112 -18.22 6.11 4.68
CA GLN A 112 -19.08 7.24 5.00
C GLN A 112 -18.68 7.80 6.36
N LEU A 113 -18.01 8.95 6.31
CA LEU A 113 -17.66 9.76 7.44
C LEU A 113 -18.97 10.30 8.03
N SER A 114 -19.64 9.49 8.83
CA SER A 114 -20.72 9.91 9.73
C SER A 114 -20.22 10.84 10.84
N SER A 115 -18.91 11.12 10.87
CA SER A 115 -18.26 12.19 11.64
C SER A 115 -17.63 13.17 10.65
N SER A 116 -17.82 14.47 10.85
CA SER A 116 -17.26 15.49 9.96
C SER A 116 -15.77 15.23 9.66
N PRO A 117 -15.33 15.25 8.39
CA PRO A 117 -13.93 15.01 8.02
C PRO A 117 -12.96 15.88 8.83
N ASP A 118 -13.40 17.08 9.24
CA ASP A 118 -12.59 18.05 9.96
C ASP A 118 -12.22 17.68 11.40
N SER A 119 -12.77 16.59 11.97
CA SER A 119 -12.44 16.18 13.35
C SER A 119 -11.24 15.23 13.47
N LEU A 120 -10.80 14.61 12.37
CA LEU A 120 -9.73 13.60 12.41
C LEU A 120 -8.34 14.24 12.30
N THR A 121 -7.47 13.86 13.23
CA THR A 121 -6.04 14.19 13.18
C THR A 121 -5.37 13.57 11.96
N LEU A 122 -4.24 14.14 11.52
CA LEU A 122 -3.45 13.61 10.40
C LEU A 122 -3.06 12.12 10.63
N GLN A 123 -2.71 11.76 11.86
CA GLN A 123 -2.35 10.39 12.20
C GLN A 123 -3.52 9.42 12.03
N GLU A 124 -4.73 9.79 12.48
CA GLU A 124 -5.92 8.97 12.31
C GLU A 124 -6.26 8.79 10.83
N ARG A 125 -6.11 9.84 10.02
CA ARG A 125 -6.32 9.77 8.57
C ARG A 125 -5.33 8.84 7.87
N ILE A 126 -4.07 8.81 8.31
CA ILE A 126 -3.08 7.86 7.80
C ILE A 126 -3.44 6.43 8.20
N GLN A 127 -3.88 6.23 9.46
CA GLN A 127 -4.29 4.91 9.95
C GLN A 127 -5.50 4.37 9.18
N THR A 128 -6.53 5.19 8.95
CA THR A 128 -7.72 4.77 8.18
C THR A 128 -7.39 4.47 6.72
N ALA A 129 -6.49 5.26 6.12
CA ALA A 129 -6.02 5.04 4.77
C ALA A 129 -4.98 3.92 4.66
N THR A 130 -4.49 3.34 5.75
CA THR A 130 -3.51 2.25 5.68
C THR A 130 -4.18 0.97 5.17
N ALA A 131 -3.65 0.42 4.08
CA ALA A 131 -4.11 -0.83 3.51
C ALA A 131 -3.27 -2.01 4.03
N HIS A 132 -3.95 -3.12 4.27
CA HIS A 132 -3.34 -4.37 4.69
C HIS A 132 -3.75 -5.49 3.75
N ALA A 133 -2.84 -6.44 3.55
CA ALA A 133 -3.11 -7.65 2.80
C ALA A 133 -2.53 -8.87 3.50
N TRP A 134 -3.22 -9.99 3.33
CA TRP A 134 -2.84 -11.30 3.83
C TRP A 134 -3.08 -12.34 2.76
N CYS A 135 -2.21 -13.34 2.69
CA CYS A 135 -2.31 -14.44 1.74
C CYS A 135 -2.01 -15.75 2.47
N ARG A 136 -2.82 -16.76 2.21
CA ARG A 136 -2.58 -18.15 2.59
C ARG A 136 -2.27 -18.96 1.35
N VAL A 137 -1.16 -19.67 1.41
CA VAL A 137 -0.74 -20.57 0.35
C VAL A 137 -0.58 -21.98 0.88
N PHE A 138 -0.95 -22.94 0.03
CA PHE A 138 -0.66 -24.34 0.21
C PHE A 138 0.45 -24.72 -0.77
N ALA A 139 1.48 -25.41 -0.30
CA ALA A 139 2.54 -25.89 -1.17
C ALA A 139 2.98 -27.31 -0.78
N VAL A 140 3.22 -28.12 -1.80
CA VAL A 140 3.74 -29.48 -1.68
C VAL A 140 5.11 -29.51 -2.35
N PHE A 141 6.07 -30.10 -1.66
CA PHE A 141 7.44 -30.26 -2.14
C PHE A 141 7.82 -31.74 -2.11
N GLU A 142 8.72 -32.11 -3.01
CA GLU A 142 9.41 -33.39 -2.89
C GLU A 142 10.27 -33.41 -1.62
N ILE A 143 10.45 -34.60 -1.05
CA ILE A 143 11.43 -34.85 -0.01
C ILE A 143 12.56 -35.66 -0.64
N LYS A 144 13.80 -35.18 -0.49
CA LYS A 144 14.99 -35.86 -1.00
C LYS A 144 15.73 -36.56 0.14
N GLY A 145 16.09 -37.82 -0.13
CA GLY A 145 17.03 -38.60 0.66
C GLY A 145 18.30 -37.81 0.97
N LYS A 146 18.91 -38.09 2.12
CA LYS A 146 20.25 -37.60 2.45
C LYS A 146 21.19 -37.99 1.31
N ASP A 147 21.83 -37.01 0.66
CA ASP A 147 22.88 -37.24 -0.33
C ASP A 147 24.00 -38.05 0.33
N ASN A 148 23.93 -39.38 0.23
CA ASN A 148 25.11 -40.21 0.38
C ASN A 148 25.95 -39.95 -0.86
N ARG A 149 26.80 -38.91 -0.80
CA ARG A 149 28.07 -38.95 -1.53
C ARG A 149 28.81 -40.18 -0.97
N SER A 150 28.54 -41.33 -1.59
CA SER A 150 29.41 -42.49 -1.49
C SER A 150 30.81 -41.99 -1.82
N SER A 151 31.69 -42.06 -0.85
CA SER A 151 33.13 -42.09 -1.04
C SER A 151 33.44 -43.02 -2.20
N LYS A 152 33.66 -42.47 -3.40
CA LYS A 152 34.48 -43.14 -4.40
C LYS A 152 35.91 -42.98 -3.90
N LEU A 153 36.31 -43.90 -3.00
CA LEU A 153 37.71 -44.24 -2.81
C LEU A 153 38.15 -44.89 -4.12
N LEU A 154 38.97 -44.15 -4.86
CA LEU A 154 39.88 -44.68 -5.89
C LEU A 154 41.17 -45.11 -5.19
#